data_AF-A0A7X7QCN0-F1
#
_entry.id   AF-A0A7X7QCN0-F1
#
_cell.length_a   1.000
_cell.length_b   1.000
_cell.length_c   1.000
_cell.angle_alpha   90.00
_cell.angle_beta   90.00
_cell.angle_gamma   90.00
#
_symmetry.space_group_name_H-M   'P 1'
#
loop_
_entity.id
_entity.type
_entity.pdbx_description
1 polymer ?
#
loop_
_entity_poly.entity_id
_entity_poly.type
_entity_poly.pdbx_seq_one_letter_code
_entity_poly.pdbx_strand_id
1 'polypeptide(L)'
;MKTTILVTMLATTSAAFGQERVDRYGGALSVQGKATGFFSLARLDDRWWLVTPEGHGFVSMGVVHLRQSQRSPLVQQRYGGDPKAFMADAAANLRAWGFNTAGYGCTYKDALEIPEPLPYLVSIEVLFTSMWRGGEFHYDDVFDSAWQRAAREEIAAFCRPVRDDRALIGYYLTDTPAWRLKRRGEGDWLTYYRSLPADAPGKRRYVEFLVERLGSVEAVAGRYGVKADTAEGLRAATGWSIDLADRQILADDEAFVAVIAQEYYRLCHEAIRANDRNHLIFGDRYFDADIPETILQAALPYVDAIAIQPPAKAQFARPLFDKVYAVAGKPILICDFAMNFPTPEYPKVMWASFPTEDAAADAYEAWLRDAFATPYILGVHRCTYVDQPKNVLKQGLVRLDGTPYETTVRRYAQVHRALYERLYGWNSK
;
A
#
# COMPACT_ATOMS: atom_id res chain seq x y z
N MET A 1 42.06 28.77 1.82
CA MET A 1 41.08 28.94 2.90
C MET A 1 39.75 28.37 2.44
N LYS A 2 39.39 27.18 2.94
CA LYS A 2 38.07 26.57 2.69
C LYS A 2 37.15 27.04 3.81
N THR A 3 36.17 27.86 3.48
CA THR A 3 35.16 28.32 4.43
C THR A 3 34.19 27.16 4.67
N THR A 4 34.41 26.41 5.75
CA THR A 4 33.42 25.48 6.29
C THR A 4 32.28 26.32 6.84
N ILE A 5 31.21 26.50 6.05
CA ILE A 5 29.95 27.02 6.57
C ILE A 5 29.36 25.90 7.42
N LEU A 6 29.63 25.96 8.72
CA LEU A 6 28.90 25.20 9.72
C LEU A 6 27.48 25.78 9.74
N VAL A 7 26.55 25.18 8.98
CA VAL A 7 25.13 25.43 9.18
C VAL A 7 24.79 24.80 10.52
N THR A 8 24.87 25.62 11.58
CA THR A 8 24.30 25.29 12.87
C THR A 8 22.78 25.24 12.67
N MET A 9 22.25 24.09 12.24
CA MET A 9 20.84 23.80 12.47
C MET A 9 20.65 23.98 13.98
N LEU A 10 19.72 24.86 14.35
CA LEU A 10 19.15 24.88 15.68
C LEU A 10 18.54 23.50 15.93
N ALA A 11 19.35 22.55 16.38
CA ALA A 11 18.91 21.44 17.18
C ALA A 11 18.51 22.03 18.54
N THR A 12 17.41 22.80 18.57
CA THR A 12 16.58 22.76 19.77
C THR A 12 16.18 21.30 19.89
N THR A 13 16.66 20.65 20.95
CA THR A 13 16.16 19.38 21.43
C THR A 13 14.67 19.52 21.72
N SER A 14 13.85 19.53 20.67
CA SER A 14 12.45 19.22 20.76
C SER A 14 12.42 17.75 21.12
N ALA A 15 12.36 17.45 22.42
CA ALA A 15 11.97 16.11 22.86
C ALA A 15 10.76 15.69 22.01
N ALA A 16 10.81 14.49 21.44
CA ALA A 16 9.72 14.02 20.58
C ALA A 16 8.40 14.13 21.38
N PHE A 17 7.38 14.72 20.76
CA PHE A 17 6.13 15.00 21.47
C PHE A 17 5.55 13.71 22.07
N GLY A 18 5.27 13.73 23.38
CA GLY A 18 4.61 12.63 24.06
C GLY A 18 5.47 11.38 24.28
N GLN A 19 6.80 11.46 24.21
CA GLN A 19 7.70 10.31 24.37
C GLN A 19 7.51 9.55 25.70
N GLU A 20 7.11 10.24 26.79
CA GLU A 20 6.76 9.60 28.08
C GLU A 20 5.35 8.98 28.12
N ARG A 21 4.53 9.25 27.10
CA ARG A 21 3.12 8.82 27.00
C ARG A 21 2.92 7.70 25.99
N VAL A 22 4.00 7.26 25.34
CA VAL A 22 4.02 6.17 24.38
C VAL A 22 5.01 5.10 24.79
N ASP A 23 4.79 3.88 24.30
CA ASP A 23 5.78 2.81 24.37
C ASP A 23 6.90 2.98 23.33
N ARG A 24 7.88 2.07 23.30
CA ARG A 24 9.02 2.14 22.37
C ARG A 24 8.64 2.05 20.89
N TYR A 25 7.42 1.61 20.57
CA TYR A 25 6.89 1.51 19.21
C TYR A 25 5.97 2.70 18.88
N GLY A 26 5.79 3.65 19.79
CA GLY A 26 4.92 4.81 19.60
C GLY A 26 3.44 4.56 19.92
N GLY A 27 3.09 3.42 20.52
CA GLY A 27 1.73 3.12 20.97
C GLY A 27 1.40 3.87 22.25
N ALA A 28 0.19 4.41 22.36
CA ALA A 28 -0.20 5.23 23.50
C ALA A 28 -0.48 4.40 24.75
N LEU A 29 0.21 4.72 25.85
CA LEU A 29 0.06 4.04 27.15
C LEU A 29 -1.36 4.19 27.73
N SER A 30 -2.13 5.18 27.28
CA SER A 30 -3.53 5.39 27.68
C SER A 30 -4.53 4.46 26.97
N VAL A 31 -4.14 3.80 25.89
CA VAL A 31 -5.01 2.90 25.11
C VAL A 31 -4.51 1.46 25.29
N GLN A 32 -5.16 0.70 26.15
CA GLN A 32 -4.72 -0.64 26.55
C GLN A 32 -5.35 -1.73 25.67
N GLY A 33 -4.49 -2.48 24.98
CA GLY A 33 -4.81 -3.68 24.21
C GLY A 33 -4.09 -4.90 24.76
N LYS A 34 -3.92 -5.94 23.93
CA LYS A 34 -3.22 -7.17 24.31
C LYS A 34 -1.77 -7.14 23.81
N ALA A 35 -0.80 -7.28 24.72
CA ALA A 35 0.60 -7.47 24.36
C ALA A 35 0.82 -8.88 23.77
N THR A 36 0.99 -8.97 22.46
CA THR A 36 1.26 -10.24 21.75
C THR A 36 2.75 -10.44 21.44
N GLY A 37 3.57 -9.41 21.64
CA GLY A 37 4.97 -9.38 21.22
C GLY A 37 5.18 -8.94 19.76
N PHE A 38 4.10 -8.70 19.00
CA PHE A 38 4.13 -8.20 17.62
C PHE A 38 2.99 -7.20 17.39
N PHE A 39 3.01 -6.46 16.28
CA PHE A 39 1.85 -5.66 15.90
C PHE A 39 0.62 -6.55 15.65
N SER A 40 -0.53 -6.12 16.16
CA SER A 40 -1.80 -6.83 15.97
C SER A 40 -2.95 -5.85 15.75
N LEU A 41 -4.15 -6.36 15.52
CA LEU A 41 -5.36 -5.57 15.35
C LEU A 41 -6.31 -5.82 16.51
N ALA A 42 -6.88 -4.76 17.07
CA ALA A 42 -7.96 -4.87 18.03
C ALA A 42 -9.00 -3.79 17.80
N ARG A 43 -10.27 -4.13 17.99
CA ARG A 43 -11.31 -3.13 18.18
C ARG A 43 -11.40 -2.83 19.68
N LEU A 44 -10.95 -1.64 20.07
CA LEU A 44 -10.99 -1.15 21.45
C LEU A 44 -12.04 -0.03 21.47
N ASP A 45 -13.04 -0.21 22.32
CA ASP A 45 -14.30 0.55 22.26
C ASP A 45 -14.90 0.51 20.83
N ASP A 46 -15.18 1.67 20.26
CA ASP A 46 -15.76 1.80 18.93
C ASP A 46 -14.75 2.06 17.82
N ARG A 47 -13.45 1.87 18.05
CA ARG A 47 -12.38 2.10 17.06
C ARG A 47 -11.51 0.86 16.84
N TRP A 48 -11.14 0.64 15.59
CA TRP A 48 -10.03 -0.24 15.24
C TRP A 48 -8.69 0.43 15.48
N TRP A 49 -7.80 -0.32 16.13
CA TRP A 49 -6.44 0.08 16.42
C TRP A 49 -5.47 -0.94 15.84
N LEU A 50 -4.31 -0.45 15.39
CA LEU A 50 -3.11 -1.25 15.50
C LEU A 50 -2.76 -1.32 16.99
N VAL A 51 -2.32 -2.48 17.46
CA VAL A 51 -1.84 -2.67 18.82
C VAL A 51 -0.37 -3.02 18.73
N THR A 52 0.48 -2.27 19.43
CA THR A 52 1.92 -2.48 19.43
C THR A 52 2.30 -3.83 20.06
N PRO A 53 3.54 -4.30 19.86
CA PRO A 53 4.08 -5.47 20.56
C PRO A 53 3.92 -5.43 22.09
N GLU A 54 3.88 -4.24 22.70
CA GLU A 54 3.72 -4.04 24.14
C GLU A 54 2.27 -3.87 24.58
N GLY A 55 1.31 -3.97 23.64
CA GLY A 55 -0.11 -4.00 23.95
C GLY A 55 -0.77 -2.63 23.99
N HIS A 56 -0.21 -1.61 23.34
CA HIS A 56 -0.77 -0.26 23.34
C HIS A 56 -1.39 0.14 22.00
N GLY A 57 -2.47 0.90 22.04
CA GLY A 57 -3.14 1.39 20.84
C GLY A 57 -2.24 2.33 20.04
N PHE A 58 -2.20 2.13 18.73
CA PHE A 58 -1.33 2.81 17.79
C PHE A 58 -2.12 3.23 16.56
N VAL A 59 -1.95 4.48 16.13
CA VAL A 59 -2.30 4.90 14.77
C VAL A 59 -1.03 5.13 13.96
N SER A 60 -1.02 4.59 12.74
CA SER A 60 0.15 4.65 11.88
C SER A 60 0.18 5.95 11.06
N MET A 61 0.97 6.92 11.52
CA MET A 61 1.24 8.17 10.81
C MET A 61 2.56 8.03 10.06
N GLY A 62 2.48 7.72 8.77
CA GLY A 62 3.63 7.29 8.00
C GLY A 62 4.09 8.26 6.92
N VAL A 63 5.32 8.05 6.45
CA VAL A 63 5.83 8.64 5.21
C VAL A 63 6.39 7.52 4.34
N VAL A 64 6.06 7.57 3.04
CA VAL A 64 6.46 6.55 2.07
C VAL A 64 7.70 6.99 1.29
N HIS A 65 8.28 6.06 0.55
CA HIS A 65 9.40 6.29 -0.37
C HIS A 65 10.72 6.76 0.25
N LEU A 66 11.02 6.36 1.49
CA LEU A 66 12.30 6.65 2.14
C LEU A 66 13.50 6.07 1.35
N ARG A 67 13.40 4.86 0.81
CA ARG A 67 14.46 4.26 -0.03
C ARG A 67 14.64 4.99 -1.34
N GLN A 68 13.55 5.35 -2.02
CA GLN A 68 13.65 6.13 -3.25
C GLN A 68 14.29 7.49 -2.96
N SER A 69 14.01 8.06 -1.80
CA SER A 69 14.65 9.29 -1.33
C SER A 69 16.17 9.12 -1.13
N GLN A 70 16.66 7.91 -0.80
CA GLN A 70 18.10 7.65 -0.72
C GLN A 70 18.82 7.80 -2.07
N ARG A 71 18.09 7.70 -3.19
CA ARG A 71 18.64 7.89 -4.55
C ARG A 71 18.70 9.36 -4.96
N SER A 72 18.21 10.27 -4.12
CA SER A 72 18.28 11.71 -4.36
C SER A 72 19.73 12.22 -4.32
N PRO A 73 20.08 13.27 -5.09
CA PRO A 73 21.35 13.98 -4.96
C PRO A 73 21.64 14.45 -3.53
N LEU A 74 20.58 14.67 -2.72
CA LEU A 74 20.67 15.02 -1.30
C LEU A 74 21.63 14.10 -0.53
N VAL A 75 21.55 12.77 -0.74
CA VAL A 75 22.35 11.82 0.04
C VAL A 75 23.84 12.05 -0.18
N GLN A 76 24.24 12.24 -1.43
CA GLN A 76 25.63 12.54 -1.75
C GLN A 76 26.06 13.90 -1.21
N GLN A 77 25.22 14.92 -1.34
CA GLN A 77 25.58 16.31 -1.03
C GLN A 77 25.67 16.57 0.47
N ARG A 78 24.77 16.01 1.27
CA ARG A 78 24.64 16.30 2.71
C ARG A 78 25.24 15.21 3.61
N TYR A 79 25.25 13.96 3.14
CA TYR A 79 25.66 12.80 3.93
C TYR A 79 26.90 12.11 3.34
N GLY A 80 27.54 12.70 2.33
CA GLY A 80 28.73 12.13 1.70
C GLY A 80 28.50 10.79 1.00
N GLY A 81 27.23 10.45 0.70
CA GLY A 81 26.85 9.17 0.13
C GLY A 81 26.53 8.09 1.17
N ASP A 82 26.45 8.42 2.47
CA ASP A 82 26.09 7.48 3.53
C ASP A 82 24.55 7.35 3.68
N PRO A 83 23.94 6.23 3.24
CA PRO A 83 22.51 6.02 3.36
C PRO A 83 22.05 5.85 4.82
N LYS A 84 22.91 5.36 5.72
CA LYS A 84 22.54 5.17 7.14
C LYS A 84 22.42 6.50 7.85
N ALA A 85 23.37 7.40 7.60
CA ALA A 85 23.30 8.77 8.12
C ALA A 85 22.04 9.50 7.63
N PHE A 86 21.68 9.33 6.35
CA PHE A 86 20.43 9.86 5.81
C PHE A 86 19.19 9.26 6.49
N MET A 87 19.12 7.94 6.65
CA MET A 87 17.96 7.28 7.27
C MET A 87 17.81 7.67 8.75
N ALA A 88 18.92 7.84 9.47
CA ALA A 88 18.90 8.32 10.85
C ALA A 88 18.35 9.75 10.96
N ASP A 89 18.82 10.68 10.11
CA ASP A 89 18.32 12.06 10.07
C ASP A 89 16.85 12.11 9.65
N ALA A 90 16.46 11.33 8.64
CA ALA A 90 15.07 11.22 8.21
C ALA A 90 14.16 10.71 9.33
N ALA A 91 14.56 9.65 10.05
CA ALA A 91 13.78 9.14 11.18
C ALA A 91 13.66 10.17 12.32
N ALA A 92 14.72 10.90 12.62
CA ALA A 92 14.69 11.98 13.62
C ALA A 92 13.73 13.10 13.21
N ASN A 93 13.79 13.56 11.95
CA ASN A 93 12.87 14.56 11.41
C ASN A 93 11.41 14.09 11.45
N LEU A 94 11.15 12.85 11.02
CA LEU A 94 9.82 12.26 11.06
C LEU A 94 9.23 12.28 12.48
N ARG A 95 10.01 11.87 13.48
CA ARG A 95 9.58 11.93 14.89
C ARG A 95 9.32 13.35 15.36
N ALA A 96 10.22 14.28 15.04
CA ALA A 96 10.07 15.68 15.40
C ALA A 96 8.79 16.30 14.80
N TRP A 97 8.38 15.83 13.62
CA TRP A 97 7.17 16.26 12.94
C TRP A 97 5.93 15.41 13.30
N GLY A 98 6.04 14.49 14.25
CA GLY A 98 4.94 13.67 14.74
C GLY A 98 4.57 12.47 13.87
N PHE A 99 5.37 12.13 12.86
CA PHE A 99 5.26 10.84 12.17
C PHE A 99 5.90 9.73 13.01
N ASN A 100 5.35 8.51 12.88
CA ASN A 100 5.77 7.36 13.67
C ASN A 100 5.94 6.07 12.84
N THR A 101 5.77 6.12 11.52
CA THR A 101 5.85 4.93 10.66
C THR A 101 6.69 5.19 9.41
N ALA A 102 7.54 4.23 9.03
CA ALA A 102 8.11 4.13 7.69
C ALA A 102 7.15 3.33 6.79
N GLY A 103 6.49 4.01 5.85
CA GLY A 103 5.55 3.38 4.92
C GLY A 103 6.25 2.56 3.84
N TYR A 104 5.50 2.19 2.79
CA TYR A 104 6.07 1.42 1.68
C TYR A 104 7.18 2.20 0.93
N GLY A 105 7.98 1.48 0.15
CA GLY A 105 9.22 2.06 -0.40
C GLY A 105 10.33 2.20 0.64
N CYS A 106 10.22 1.48 1.76
CA CYS A 106 11.31 1.07 2.63
C CYS A 106 11.45 -0.45 2.43
N THR A 107 12.61 -0.95 1.99
CA THR A 107 12.85 -2.40 1.98
C THR A 107 13.20 -2.87 3.39
N TYR A 108 13.08 -4.17 3.67
CA TYR A 108 13.50 -4.68 4.98
C TYR A 108 14.97 -4.35 5.29
N LYS A 109 15.84 -4.28 4.27
CA LYS A 109 17.25 -3.89 4.44
C LYS A 109 17.35 -2.44 4.91
N ASP A 110 16.57 -1.54 4.30
CA ASP A 110 16.55 -0.13 4.70
C ASP A 110 15.90 0.06 6.09
N ALA A 111 14.90 -0.75 6.43
CA ALA A 111 14.26 -0.71 7.74
C ALA A 111 15.24 -1.09 8.86
N LEU A 112 16.08 -2.12 8.61
CA LEU A 112 17.17 -2.50 9.51
C LEU A 112 18.30 -1.47 9.60
N GLU A 113 18.35 -0.50 8.67
CA GLU A 113 19.32 0.59 8.68
C GLU A 113 18.88 1.80 9.52
N ILE A 114 17.64 1.81 10.03
CA ILE A 114 17.15 2.85 10.94
C ILE A 114 17.65 2.53 12.36
N PRO A 115 18.55 3.35 12.97
CA PRO A 115 19.20 3.03 14.24
C PRO A 115 18.25 2.76 15.41
N GLU A 116 17.10 3.44 15.39
CA GLU A 116 15.94 3.15 16.23
C GLU A 116 14.77 2.98 15.27
N PRO A 117 14.34 1.75 14.93
CA PRO A 117 13.39 1.56 13.85
C PRO A 117 12.05 2.22 14.18
N LEU A 118 11.61 3.11 13.29
CA LEU A 118 10.20 3.43 13.21
C LEU A 118 9.47 2.12 12.87
N PRO A 119 8.30 1.85 13.47
CA PRO A 119 7.39 0.85 12.93
C PRO A 119 7.28 0.95 11.41
N TYR A 120 7.31 -0.17 10.68
CA TYR A 120 7.44 -0.14 9.23
C TYR A 120 6.63 -1.22 8.51
N LEU A 121 6.46 -1.06 7.19
CA LEU A 121 5.81 -2.05 6.33
C LEU A 121 6.70 -2.43 5.16
N VAL A 122 6.65 -3.70 4.76
CA VAL A 122 7.43 -4.26 3.65
C VAL A 122 6.51 -4.55 2.46
N SER A 123 6.97 -4.29 1.24
CA SER A 123 6.23 -4.67 0.03
C SER A 123 6.82 -5.95 -0.56
N ILE A 124 5.96 -6.91 -0.91
CA ILE A 124 6.32 -8.15 -1.58
C ILE A 124 5.53 -8.20 -2.90
N GLU A 125 6.17 -7.81 -3.99
CA GLU A 125 5.51 -7.65 -5.29
C GLU A 125 5.88 -8.77 -6.26
N VAL A 126 5.21 -9.92 -6.15
CA VAL A 126 5.45 -11.09 -7.03
C VAL A 126 4.60 -11.07 -8.31
N LEU A 127 3.65 -10.13 -8.45
CA LEU A 127 2.94 -9.87 -9.70
C LEU A 127 3.43 -8.57 -10.35
N PHE A 128 3.46 -8.58 -11.68
CA PHE A 128 3.91 -7.45 -12.48
C PHE A 128 2.76 -6.60 -13.03
N THR A 129 1.59 -6.68 -12.40
CA THR A 129 0.35 -6.04 -12.87
C THR A 129 0.11 -4.63 -12.31
N SER A 130 1.11 -4.00 -11.70
CA SER A 130 1.01 -2.61 -11.25
C SER A 130 0.88 -1.66 -12.44
N MET A 131 -0.08 -0.74 -12.40
CA MET A 131 -0.21 0.31 -13.43
C MET A 131 1.01 1.24 -13.55
N TRP A 132 1.93 1.21 -12.57
CA TRP A 132 3.15 2.02 -12.56
C TRP A 132 4.38 1.32 -13.14
N ARG A 133 4.29 0.03 -13.53
CA ARG A 133 5.43 -0.76 -14.04
C ARG A 133 5.85 -0.44 -15.47
N GLY A 134 5.03 0.30 -16.23
CA GLY A 134 5.37 0.68 -17.59
C GLY A 134 5.68 -0.53 -18.47
N GLY A 135 6.86 -0.57 -19.09
CA GLY A 135 7.26 -1.65 -20.01
C GLY A 135 7.49 -3.01 -19.36
N GLU A 136 7.59 -3.09 -18.03
CA GLU A 136 7.71 -4.36 -17.31
C GLU A 136 6.33 -4.98 -16.99
N PHE A 137 5.24 -4.28 -17.30
CA PHE A 137 3.88 -4.77 -17.04
C PHE A 137 3.60 -6.04 -17.85
N HIS A 138 3.16 -7.09 -17.16
CA HIS A 138 2.64 -8.30 -17.79
C HIS A 138 1.70 -9.06 -16.83
N TYR A 139 0.91 -9.96 -17.41
CA TYR A 139 0.08 -10.92 -16.69
C TYR A 139 0.79 -12.27 -16.63
N ASP A 140 0.56 -13.01 -15.55
CA ASP A 140 1.15 -14.31 -15.28
C ASP A 140 0.08 -15.40 -15.15
N ASP A 141 0.45 -16.64 -15.51
CA ASP A 141 -0.36 -17.82 -15.23
C ASP A 141 -0.16 -18.23 -13.77
N VAL A 142 -1.03 -17.75 -12.88
CA VAL A 142 -0.94 -17.99 -11.43
C VAL A 142 -1.20 -19.45 -11.06
N PHE A 143 -1.69 -20.27 -12.01
CA PHE A 143 -1.88 -21.71 -11.83
C PHE A 143 -0.67 -22.51 -12.31
N ASP A 144 0.33 -21.87 -12.94
CA ASP A 144 1.56 -22.53 -13.34
C ASP A 144 2.43 -22.87 -12.13
N SER A 145 2.75 -24.15 -11.96
CA SER A 145 3.52 -24.60 -10.80
C SER A 145 4.93 -24.00 -10.70
N ALA A 146 5.58 -23.66 -11.82
CA ALA A 146 6.87 -23.01 -11.85
C ALA A 146 6.75 -21.55 -11.40
N TRP A 147 5.73 -20.83 -11.87
CA TRP A 147 5.41 -19.49 -11.36
C TRP A 147 5.13 -19.54 -9.85
N GLN A 148 4.30 -20.48 -9.40
CA GLN A 148 3.97 -20.63 -7.98
C GLN A 148 5.21 -20.92 -7.11
N ARG A 149 6.15 -21.75 -7.60
CA ARG A 149 7.41 -22.01 -6.90
C ARG A 149 8.26 -20.75 -6.79
N ALA A 150 8.46 -20.03 -7.90
CA ALA A 150 9.23 -18.79 -7.92
C ALA A 150 8.64 -17.73 -6.98
N ALA A 151 7.32 -17.52 -7.00
CA ALA A 151 6.62 -16.60 -6.11
C ALA A 151 6.81 -16.98 -4.62
N ARG A 152 6.71 -18.28 -4.28
CA ARG A 152 6.95 -18.76 -2.91
C ARG A 152 8.39 -18.54 -2.45
N GLU A 153 9.36 -18.75 -3.33
CA GLU A 153 10.78 -18.50 -3.04
C GLU A 153 11.06 -17.02 -2.80
N GLU A 154 10.50 -16.13 -3.63
CA GLU A 154 10.62 -14.69 -3.46
C GLU A 154 9.98 -14.22 -2.14
N ILE A 155 8.74 -14.63 -1.86
CA ILE A 155 8.06 -14.32 -0.59
C ILE A 155 8.90 -14.79 0.61
N ALA A 156 9.45 -16.01 0.55
CA ALA A 156 10.30 -16.53 1.61
C ALA A 156 11.56 -15.66 1.82
N ALA A 157 12.17 -15.14 0.74
CA ALA A 157 13.34 -14.28 0.82
C ALA A 157 13.04 -12.90 1.45
N PHE A 158 11.81 -12.41 1.33
CA PHE A 158 11.36 -11.18 1.99
C PHE A 158 10.95 -11.40 3.44
N CYS A 159 10.24 -12.49 3.76
CA CYS A 159 9.73 -12.73 5.11
C CYS A 159 10.79 -13.21 6.11
N ARG A 160 11.65 -14.17 5.70
CA ARG A 160 12.60 -14.83 6.64
C ARG A 160 13.51 -13.86 7.39
N PRO A 161 14.07 -12.80 6.77
CA PRO A 161 14.96 -11.87 7.48
C PRO A 161 14.29 -11.04 8.57
N VAL A 162 12.96 -10.87 8.52
CA VAL A 162 12.21 -9.95 9.40
C VAL A 162 11.09 -10.60 10.21
N ARG A 163 10.90 -11.92 10.09
CA ARG A 163 9.81 -12.66 10.77
C ARG A 163 9.75 -12.50 12.30
N ASP A 164 10.89 -12.16 12.91
CA ASP A 164 11.06 -11.97 14.36
C ASP A 164 11.23 -10.48 14.73
N ASP A 165 11.21 -9.57 13.75
CA ASP A 165 11.35 -8.13 13.97
C ASP A 165 10.04 -7.51 14.45
N ARG A 166 10.00 -7.12 15.71
CA ARG A 166 8.80 -6.57 16.36
C ARG A 166 8.41 -5.18 15.87
N ALA A 167 9.29 -4.47 15.15
CA ALA A 167 8.96 -3.18 14.55
C ALA A 167 8.23 -3.32 13.20
N LEU A 168 8.22 -4.52 12.59
CA LEU A 168 7.44 -4.75 11.39
C LEU A 168 5.95 -4.77 11.74
N ILE A 169 5.16 -3.92 11.08
CA ILE A 169 3.70 -3.91 11.19
C ILE A 169 3.13 -5.03 10.32
N GLY A 170 3.60 -5.13 9.07
CA GLY A 170 3.07 -6.08 8.11
C GLY A 170 3.56 -5.92 6.69
N TYR A 171 2.94 -6.71 5.82
CA TYR A 171 3.27 -6.81 4.40
C TYR A 171 2.19 -6.21 3.51
N TYR A 172 2.62 -5.45 2.51
CA TYR A 172 1.85 -5.17 1.31
C TYR A 172 2.20 -6.16 0.21
N LEU A 173 1.23 -6.42 -0.67
CA LEU A 173 1.41 -7.13 -1.92
C LEU A 173 1.59 -6.12 -3.08
N THR A 174 0.92 -6.33 -4.21
CA THR A 174 1.14 -5.58 -5.44
C THR A 174 0.68 -4.13 -5.32
N ASP A 175 1.47 -3.21 -5.87
CA ASP A 175 1.10 -1.80 -6.00
C ASP A 175 0.04 -1.62 -7.09
N THR A 176 -1.11 -1.04 -6.76
CA THR A 176 -2.12 -0.61 -7.76
C THR A 176 -2.36 -1.61 -8.91
N PRO A 177 -2.67 -2.89 -8.59
CA PRO A 177 -2.80 -3.95 -9.58
C PRO A 177 -3.98 -3.73 -10.53
N ALA A 178 -3.76 -4.06 -11.81
CA ALA A 178 -4.78 -4.01 -12.84
C ALA A 178 -5.75 -5.21 -12.74
N TRP A 179 -6.73 -5.11 -11.84
CA TRP A 179 -7.77 -6.14 -11.68
C TRP A 179 -8.99 -5.95 -12.60
N ARG A 180 -9.22 -4.75 -13.12
CA ARG A 180 -10.37 -4.48 -13.98
C ARG A 180 -10.15 -5.00 -15.40
N LEU A 181 -11.17 -5.67 -15.93
CA LEU A 181 -11.26 -5.99 -17.34
C LEU A 181 -11.35 -4.70 -18.16
N LYS A 182 -10.67 -4.70 -19.30
CA LYS A 182 -10.64 -3.55 -20.22
C LYS A 182 -11.41 -3.89 -21.48
N ARG A 183 -11.82 -2.87 -22.24
CA ARG A 183 -12.44 -3.11 -23.54
C ARG A 183 -11.45 -3.77 -24.51
N ARG A 184 -12.01 -4.46 -25.51
CA ARG A 184 -11.28 -5.21 -26.55
C ARG A 184 -10.10 -4.40 -27.12
N GLY A 185 -8.89 -4.96 -27.01
CA GLY A 185 -7.66 -4.42 -27.63
C GLY A 185 -6.60 -3.88 -26.66
N GLU A 186 -6.90 -3.71 -25.37
CA GLU A 186 -5.96 -3.15 -24.39
C GLU A 186 -5.22 -4.18 -23.52
N GLY A 187 -5.49 -5.48 -23.70
CA GLY A 187 -4.88 -6.57 -22.94
C GLY A 187 -5.33 -6.60 -21.47
N ASP A 188 -6.08 -7.64 -21.10
CA ASP A 188 -6.49 -7.90 -19.71
C ASP A 188 -6.21 -9.36 -19.31
N TRP A 189 -6.50 -9.69 -18.05
CA TRP A 189 -6.37 -11.04 -17.51
C TRP A 189 -7.02 -12.09 -18.42
N LEU A 190 -8.24 -11.86 -18.89
CA LEU A 190 -8.96 -12.86 -19.69
C LEU A 190 -8.38 -12.99 -21.10
N THR A 191 -7.95 -11.88 -21.70
CA THR A 191 -7.25 -11.90 -22.98
C THR A 191 -5.96 -12.71 -22.86
N TYR A 192 -5.19 -12.51 -21.78
CA TYR A 192 -3.99 -13.29 -21.49
C TYR A 192 -4.32 -14.78 -21.35
N TYR A 193 -5.21 -15.16 -20.43
CA TYR A 193 -5.56 -16.58 -20.19
C TYR A 193 -6.15 -17.28 -21.42
N ARG A 194 -6.90 -16.57 -22.27
CA ARG A 194 -7.41 -17.12 -23.52
C ARG A 194 -6.32 -17.34 -24.57
N SER A 195 -5.26 -16.54 -24.54
CA SER A 195 -4.11 -16.63 -25.46
C SER A 195 -3.09 -17.71 -25.08
N LEU A 196 -3.16 -18.24 -23.84
CA LEU A 196 -2.28 -19.31 -23.39
C LEU A 196 -2.42 -20.58 -24.26
N PRO A 197 -1.34 -21.36 -24.43
CA PRO A 197 -1.40 -22.68 -25.06
C PRO A 197 -2.48 -23.58 -24.47
N ALA A 198 -3.05 -24.47 -25.28
CA ALA A 198 -4.16 -25.36 -24.87
C ALA A 198 -3.83 -26.25 -23.66
N ASP A 199 -2.54 -26.56 -23.47
CA ASP A 199 -2.02 -27.37 -22.39
C ASP A 199 -1.52 -26.55 -21.20
N ALA A 200 -1.48 -25.22 -21.27
CA ALA A 200 -1.08 -24.35 -20.16
C ALA A 200 -2.04 -24.52 -18.95
N PRO A 201 -1.52 -24.54 -17.70
CA PRO A 201 -2.34 -24.73 -16.50
C PRO A 201 -3.50 -23.74 -16.39
N GLY A 202 -3.26 -22.46 -16.64
CA GLY A 202 -4.27 -21.42 -16.62
C GLY A 202 -5.34 -21.59 -17.69
N LYS A 203 -4.96 -22.03 -18.89
CA LYS A 203 -5.93 -22.32 -19.97
C LYS A 203 -6.84 -23.49 -19.61
N ARG A 204 -6.28 -24.54 -18.97
CA ARG A 204 -7.06 -25.66 -18.45
C ARG A 204 -8.05 -25.19 -17.39
N ARG A 205 -7.56 -24.46 -16.40
CA ARG A 205 -8.38 -23.94 -15.30
C ARG A 205 -9.51 -23.02 -15.79
N TYR A 206 -9.27 -22.19 -16.80
CA TYR A 206 -10.29 -21.34 -17.42
C TYR A 206 -11.41 -22.14 -18.08
N VAL A 207 -11.06 -23.16 -18.88
CA VAL A 207 -12.08 -24.01 -19.54
C VAL A 207 -12.84 -24.85 -18.51
N GLU A 208 -12.15 -25.42 -17.53
CA GLU A 208 -12.77 -26.16 -16.42
C GLU A 208 -13.78 -25.27 -15.68
N PHE A 209 -13.38 -24.04 -15.32
CA PHE A 209 -14.26 -23.07 -14.68
C PHE A 209 -15.54 -22.80 -15.49
N LEU A 210 -15.40 -22.58 -16.80
CA LEU A 210 -16.57 -22.31 -17.64
C LEU A 210 -17.48 -23.52 -17.77
N VAL A 211 -16.92 -24.73 -17.89
CA VAL A 211 -17.72 -25.96 -17.94
C VAL A 211 -18.45 -26.19 -16.60
N GLU A 212 -17.78 -25.98 -15.47
CA GLU A 212 -18.40 -26.04 -14.13
C GLU A 212 -19.55 -25.04 -14.01
N ARG A 213 -19.34 -23.81 -14.48
CA ARG A 213 -20.29 -22.71 -14.37
C ARG A 213 -21.48 -22.84 -15.31
N LEU A 214 -21.27 -23.33 -16.52
CA LEU A 214 -22.30 -23.43 -17.58
C LEU A 214 -22.91 -24.82 -17.71
N GLY A 215 -22.33 -25.82 -17.03
CA GLY A 215 -22.85 -27.18 -16.89
C GLY A 215 -22.39 -28.17 -17.96
N SER A 216 -21.90 -27.72 -19.12
CA SER A 216 -21.39 -28.62 -20.17
C SER A 216 -20.48 -27.91 -21.17
N VAL A 217 -19.72 -28.70 -21.94
CA VAL A 217 -18.86 -28.21 -23.03
C VAL A 217 -19.70 -27.53 -24.13
N GLU A 218 -20.85 -28.10 -24.48
CA GLU A 218 -21.76 -27.59 -25.50
C GLU A 218 -22.34 -26.22 -25.08
N ALA A 219 -22.63 -26.04 -23.79
CA ALA A 219 -23.11 -24.77 -23.27
C ALA A 219 -22.03 -23.66 -23.38
N VAL A 220 -20.77 -23.99 -23.09
CA VAL A 220 -19.63 -23.08 -23.29
C VAL A 220 -19.46 -22.78 -24.78
N ALA A 221 -19.44 -23.81 -25.62
CA ALA A 221 -19.29 -23.69 -27.06
C ALA A 221 -20.38 -22.78 -27.68
N GLY A 222 -21.62 -22.96 -27.25
CA GLY A 222 -22.76 -22.13 -27.63
C GLY A 222 -22.64 -20.68 -27.17
N ARG A 223 -22.32 -20.44 -25.89
CA ARG A 223 -22.19 -19.07 -25.34
C ARG A 223 -21.07 -18.28 -25.99
N TYR A 224 -19.93 -18.92 -26.21
CA TYR A 224 -18.73 -18.27 -26.74
C TYR A 224 -18.56 -18.42 -28.26
N GLY A 225 -19.53 -19.02 -28.96
CA GLY A 225 -19.53 -19.15 -30.42
C GLY A 225 -18.37 -19.97 -30.98
N VAL A 226 -17.82 -20.90 -30.19
CA VAL A 226 -16.70 -21.76 -30.60
C VAL A 226 -17.20 -23.15 -31.00
N LYS A 227 -16.53 -23.79 -31.96
CA LYS A 227 -16.83 -25.16 -32.37
C LYS A 227 -15.99 -26.14 -31.56
N ALA A 228 -16.57 -26.72 -30.51
CA ALA A 228 -15.95 -27.76 -29.70
C ALA A 228 -17.02 -28.65 -29.04
N ASP A 229 -16.72 -29.94 -28.93
CA ASP A 229 -17.52 -30.99 -28.28
C ASP A 229 -16.76 -31.65 -27.10
N THR A 230 -15.51 -31.25 -26.88
CA THR A 230 -14.65 -31.72 -25.79
C THR A 230 -13.98 -30.55 -25.07
N ALA A 231 -13.55 -30.76 -23.83
CA ALA A 231 -12.79 -29.77 -23.08
C ALA A 231 -11.43 -29.47 -23.76
N GLU A 232 -10.80 -30.48 -24.35
CA GLU A 232 -9.61 -30.35 -25.21
C GLU A 232 -9.90 -29.44 -26.40
N GLY A 233 -11.05 -29.65 -27.06
CA GLY A 233 -11.52 -28.81 -28.16
C GLY A 233 -11.70 -27.36 -27.76
N LEU A 234 -12.32 -27.09 -26.61
CA LEU A 234 -12.45 -25.73 -26.06
C LEU A 234 -11.08 -25.10 -25.78
N ARG A 235 -10.15 -25.86 -25.20
CA ARG A 235 -8.80 -25.36 -24.90
C ARG A 235 -8.02 -25.00 -26.17
N ALA A 236 -8.18 -25.78 -27.24
CA ALA A 236 -7.55 -25.52 -28.53
C ALA A 236 -8.30 -24.48 -29.39
N ALA A 237 -9.55 -24.15 -29.06
CA ALA A 237 -10.37 -23.26 -29.85
C ALA A 237 -9.84 -21.83 -29.87
N THR A 238 -9.86 -21.23 -31.07
CA THR A 238 -9.61 -19.81 -31.31
C THR A 238 -10.93 -19.12 -31.69
N GLY A 239 -10.94 -17.78 -31.71
CA GLY A 239 -12.12 -17.03 -32.17
C GLY A 239 -13.28 -16.98 -31.18
N TRP A 240 -12.99 -17.09 -29.87
CA TRP A 240 -14.00 -16.91 -28.81
C TRP A 240 -14.73 -15.58 -28.98
N SER A 241 -16.06 -15.60 -28.90
CA SER A 241 -16.88 -14.40 -28.78
C SER A 241 -16.60 -13.75 -27.43
N ILE A 242 -15.99 -12.57 -27.43
CA ILE A 242 -15.52 -11.84 -26.24
C ILE A 242 -16.17 -10.46 -26.15
N ASP A 243 -17.42 -10.35 -26.60
CA ASP A 243 -18.15 -9.09 -26.53
C ASP A 243 -18.48 -8.77 -25.06
N LEU A 244 -17.71 -7.89 -24.43
CA LEU A 244 -17.98 -7.42 -23.06
C LEU A 244 -19.25 -6.58 -22.95
N ALA A 245 -19.91 -6.22 -24.06
CA ALA A 245 -21.28 -5.69 -24.01
C ALA A 245 -22.32 -6.77 -23.70
N ASP A 246 -21.99 -8.05 -23.94
CA ASP A 246 -22.78 -9.18 -23.45
C ASP A 246 -22.58 -9.34 -21.94
N ARG A 247 -23.65 -9.08 -21.19
CA ARG A 247 -23.64 -9.14 -19.73
C ARG A 247 -23.36 -10.55 -19.20
N GLN A 248 -23.69 -11.61 -19.94
CA GLN A 248 -23.41 -12.98 -19.52
C GLN A 248 -21.90 -13.26 -19.64
N ILE A 249 -21.30 -12.91 -20.78
CA ILE A 249 -19.85 -13.05 -20.98
C ILE A 249 -19.08 -12.21 -19.97
N LEU A 250 -19.49 -10.94 -19.75
CA LEU A 250 -18.87 -10.09 -18.74
C LEU A 250 -18.95 -10.71 -17.34
N ALA A 251 -20.10 -11.25 -16.95
CA ALA A 251 -20.27 -11.87 -15.64
C ALA A 251 -19.44 -13.16 -15.47
N ASP A 252 -19.29 -13.95 -16.53
CA ASP A 252 -18.43 -15.14 -16.53
C ASP A 252 -16.94 -14.74 -16.42
N ASP A 253 -16.54 -13.70 -17.15
CA ASP A 253 -15.17 -13.17 -17.16
C ASP A 253 -14.78 -12.56 -15.82
N GLU A 254 -15.62 -11.69 -15.25
CA GLU A 254 -15.39 -11.10 -13.92
C GLU A 254 -15.31 -12.18 -12.84
N ALA A 255 -16.13 -13.23 -12.94
CA ALA A 255 -16.07 -14.35 -12.02
C ALA A 255 -14.77 -15.15 -12.17
N PHE A 256 -14.23 -15.30 -13.38
CA PHE A 256 -12.92 -15.94 -13.54
C PHE A 256 -11.75 -15.06 -13.07
N VAL A 257 -11.80 -13.74 -13.23
CA VAL A 257 -10.80 -12.85 -12.61
C VAL A 257 -10.80 -13.03 -11.09
N ALA A 258 -11.97 -13.21 -10.47
CA ALA A 258 -12.04 -13.50 -9.04
C ALA A 258 -11.36 -14.83 -8.67
N VAL A 259 -11.43 -15.85 -9.53
CA VAL A 259 -10.71 -17.13 -9.34
C VAL A 259 -9.19 -16.92 -9.44
N ILE A 260 -8.72 -16.12 -10.41
CA ILE A 260 -7.29 -15.74 -10.54
C ILE A 260 -6.82 -15.03 -9.26
N ALA A 261 -7.58 -14.01 -8.82
CA ALA A 261 -7.27 -13.25 -7.63
C ALA A 261 -7.25 -14.13 -6.38
N GLN A 262 -8.23 -15.02 -6.22
CA GLN A 262 -8.29 -15.96 -5.10
C GLN A 262 -7.05 -16.85 -5.04
N GLU A 263 -6.60 -17.40 -6.18
CA GLU A 263 -5.40 -18.24 -6.22
C GLU A 263 -4.14 -17.45 -5.88
N TYR A 264 -4.03 -16.22 -6.41
CA TYR A 264 -2.94 -15.31 -6.08
C TYR A 264 -2.85 -14.98 -4.58
N TYR A 265 -3.96 -14.54 -3.98
CA TYR A 265 -3.99 -14.18 -2.56
C TYR A 265 -3.79 -15.41 -1.66
N ARG A 266 -4.35 -16.57 -2.03
CA ARG A 266 -4.11 -17.84 -1.33
C ARG A 266 -2.64 -18.19 -1.30
N LEU A 267 -1.98 -18.19 -2.46
CA LEU A 267 -0.56 -18.50 -2.55
C LEU A 267 0.28 -17.54 -1.71
N CYS A 268 0.00 -16.24 -1.82
CA CYS A 268 0.72 -15.22 -1.05
C CYS A 268 0.55 -15.42 0.45
N HIS A 269 -0.68 -15.62 0.92
CA HIS A 269 -0.96 -15.86 2.33
C HIS A 269 -0.28 -17.11 2.85
N GLU A 270 -0.42 -18.25 2.16
CA GLU A 270 0.22 -19.50 2.57
C GLU A 270 1.74 -19.36 2.64
N ALA A 271 2.34 -18.72 1.63
CA ALA A 271 3.78 -18.51 1.57
C ALA A 271 4.26 -17.58 2.69
N ILE A 272 3.55 -16.49 2.97
CA ILE A 272 3.83 -15.59 4.08
C ILE A 272 3.70 -16.36 5.40
N ARG A 273 2.55 -16.99 5.68
CA ARG A 273 2.30 -17.72 6.94
C ARG A 273 3.25 -18.90 7.17
N ALA A 274 3.78 -19.51 6.10
CA ALA A 274 4.80 -20.55 6.21
C ALA A 274 6.16 -20.00 6.68
N ASN A 275 6.48 -18.74 6.40
CA ASN A 275 7.77 -18.12 6.72
C ASN A 275 7.69 -17.08 7.86
N ASP A 276 6.49 -16.56 8.14
CA ASP A 276 6.18 -15.54 9.14
C ASP A 276 4.71 -15.65 9.62
N ARG A 277 4.54 -16.03 10.89
CA ARG A 277 3.23 -16.22 11.51
C ARG A 277 2.74 -15.00 12.29
N ASN A 278 3.57 -13.98 12.43
CA ASN A 278 3.40 -12.92 13.41
C ASN A 278 2.82 -11.64 12.80
N HIS A 279 3.30 -11.28 11.61
CA HIS A 279 3.00 -9.97 11.02
C HIS A 279 1.71 -9.94 10.21
N LEU A 280 1.12 -8.74 10.08
CA LEU A 280 -0.14 -8.52 9.39
C LEU A 280 0.04 -8.58 7.86
N ILE A 281 -1.01 -8.96 7.15
CA ILE A 281 -1.08 -8.96 5.67
C ILE A 281 -2.13 -7.92 5.24
N PHE A 282 -1.73 -6.88 4.51
CA PHE A 282 -2.64 -5.81 4.08
C PHE A 282 -3.22 -6.01 2.66
N GLY A 283 -2.78 -7.06 1.96
CA GLY A 283 -3.11 -7.29 0.56
C GLY A 283 -2.45 -6.27 -0.36
N ASP A 284 -3.07 -6.03 -1.51
CA ASP A 284 -2.60 -5.05 -2.49
C ASP A 284 -2.84 -3.61 -2.00
N ARG A 285 -2.09 -2.66 -2.57
CA ARG A 285 -2.32 -1.23 -2.36
C ARG A 285 -3.29 -0.73 -3.42
N TYR A 286 -4.59 -0.85 -3.16
CA TYR A 286 -5.62 -0.54 -4.14
C TYR A 286 -5.74 0.97 -4.42
N PHE A 287 -5.75 1.35 -5.70
CA PHE A 287 -5.89 2.74 -6.12
C PHE A 287 -7.36 3.19 -6.14
N ASP A 288 -7.60 4.46 -5.79
CA ASP A 288 -8.89 5.15 -5.78
C ASP A 288 -10.02 4.49 -4.96
N ALA A 289 -9.68 3.52 -4.11
CA ALA A 289 -10.65 2.58 -3.53
C ALA A 289 -11.53 1.89 -4.59
N ASP A 290 -11.07 1.85 -5.85
CA ASP A 290 -11.82 1.37 -7.00
C ASP A 290 -11.63 -0.14 -7.20
N ILE A 291 -11.85 -0.90 -6.13
CA ILE A 291 -11.67 -2.36 -6.10
C ILE A 291 -12.96 -3.01 -6.61
N PRO A 292 -12.91 -3.88 -7.65
CA PRO A 292 -14.06 -4.70 -7.98
C PRO A 292 -14.45 -5.54 -6.76
N GLU A 293 -15.74 -5.57 -6.42
CA GLU A 293 -16.22 -6.21 -5.19
C GLU A 293 -15.84 -7.69 -5.11
N THR A 294 -15.90 -8.40 -6.23
CA THR A 294 -15.51 -9.82 -6.34
C THR A 294 -14.03 -10.04 -6.03
N ILE A 295 -13.17 -9.09 -6.41
CA ILE A 295 -11.72 -9.15 -6.13
C ILE A 295 -11.46 -8.86 -4.66
N LEU A 296 -12.16 -7.87 -4.10
CA LEU A 296 -12.09 -7.61 -2.67
C LEU A 296 -12.51 -8.86 -1.88
N GLN A 297 -13.64 -9.47 -2.22
CA GLN A 297 -14.14 -10.71 -1.61
C GLN A 297 -13.14 -11.87 -1.74
N ALA A 298 -12.51 -12.04 -2.90
CA ALA A 298 -11.48 -13.04 -3.12
C ALA A 298 -10.25 -12.86 -2.22
N ALA A 299 -9.91 -11.62 -1.86
CA ALA A 299 -8.79 -11.30 -0.97
C ALA A 299 -9.10 -11.53 0.53
N LEU A 300 -10.35 -11.34 0.97
CA LEU A 300 -10.71 -11.29 2.40
C LEU A 300 -10.26 -12.49 3.26
N PRO A 301 -10.27 -13.74 2.78
CA PRO A 301 -9.79 -14.88 3.57
C PRO A 301 -8.29 -14.81 3.89
N TYR A 302 -7.55 -14.00 3.16
CA TYR A 302 -6.09 -14.07 3.09
C TYR A 302 -5.37 -12.84 3.66
N VAL A 303 -6.11 -11.76 3.91
CA VAL A 303 -5.57 -10.47 4.41
C VAL A 303 -6.14 -10.15 5.80
N ASP A 304 -5.41 -9.41 6.63
CA ASP A 304 -5.84 -9.00 7.97
C ASP A 304 -6.50 -7.60 7.97
N ALA A 305 -6.03 -6.72 7.07
CA ALA A 305 -6.51 -5.35 6.88
C ALA A 305 -6.44 -4.99 5.38
N ILE A 306 -7.02 -3.86 4.99
CA ILE A 306 -7.05 -3.40 3.58
C ILE A 306 -6.19 -2.15 3.42
N ALA A 307 -5.35 -2.11 2.38
CA ALA A 307 -4.56 -0.93 2.03
C ALA A 307 -5.17 -0.17 0.85
N ILE A 308 -5.34 1.15 0.99
CA ILE A 308 -5.92 2.00 -0.07
C ILE A 308 -5.04 3.21 -0.31
N GLN A 309 -4.80 3.51 -1.59
CA GLN A 309 -4.36 4.81 -2.08
C GLN A 309 -5.64 5.54 -2.53
N PRO A 310 -6.06 6.63 -1.87
CA PRO A 310 -7.31 7.31 -2.21
C PRO A 310 -7.14 8.16 -3.49
N PRO A 311 -8.27 8.63 -4.06
CA PRO A 311 -8.21 9.64 -5.10
C PRO A 311 -7.48 10.91 -4.67
N ALA A 312 -6.77 11.51 -5.62
CA ALA A 312 -6.07 12.79 -5.48
C ALA A 312 -7.04 13.98 -5.32
N LYS A 313 -7.80 14.00 -4.22
CA LYS A 313 -8.83 15.00 -3.92
C LYS A 313 -8.51 15.72 -2.61
N ALA A 314 -8.93 16.99 -2.55
CA ALA A 314 -8.75 17.84 -1.37
C ALA A 314 -9.56 17.36 -0.14
N GLN A 315 -10.69 16.69 -0.37
CA GLN A 315 -11.60 16.24 0.69
C GLN A 315 -11.46 14.73 0.91
N PHE A 316 -11.56 14.30 2.17
CA PHE A 316 -11.60 12.89 2.53
C PHE A 316 -12.87 12.24 1.99
N ALA A 317 -12.73 11.29 1.08
CA ALA A 317 -13.84 10.65 0.40
C ALA A 317 -14.46 9.51 1.24
N ARG A 318 -14.95 9.82 2.45
CA ARG A 318 -15.50 8.84 3.40
C ARG A 318 -16.46 7.81 2.76
N PRO A 319 -17.40 8.18 1.86
CA PRO A 319 -18.29 7.20 1.23
C PRO A 319 -17.58 6.07 0.47
N LEU A 320 -16.40 6.32 -0.12
CA LEU A 320 -15.61 5.28 -0.79
C LEU A 320 -15.08 4.27 0.24
N PHE A 321 -14.58 4.77 1.37
CA PHE A 321 -14.08 3.93 2.45
C PHE A 321 -15.21 3.18 3.16
N ASP A 322 -16.37 3.81 3.36
CA ASP A 322 -17.55 3.16 3.96
C ASP A 322 -17.99 1.97 3.09
N LYS A 323 -17.97 2.13 1.76
CA LYS A 323 -18.28 1.03 0.81
C LYS A 323 -17.30 -0.13 0.93
N VAL A 324 -15.99 0.14 0.95
CA VAL A 324 -14.98 -0.92 1.12
C VAL A 324 -15.14 -1.62 2.47
N TYR A 325 -15.33 -0.85 3.55
CA TYR A 325 -15.49 -1.41 4.89
C TYR A 325 -16.78 -2.25 5.02
N ALA A 326 -17.88 -1.83 4.40
CA ALA A 326 -19.14 -2.58 4.40
C ALA A 326 -19.01 -3.97 3.77
N VAL A 327 -18.19 -4.11 2.72
CA VAL A 327 -17.90 -5.40 2.07
C VAL A 327 -16.85 -6.19 2.86
N ALA A 328 -15.75 -5.53 3.26
CA ALA A 328 -14.60 -6.22 3.82
C ALA A 328 -14.77 -6.62 5.29
N GLY A 329 -15.47 -5.81 6.08
CA GLY A 329 -15.53 -5.94 7.55
C GLY A 329 -14.16 -5.81 8.24
N LYS A 330 -13.14 -5.33 7.53
CA LYS A 330 -11.74 -5.24 7.99
C LYS A 330 -11.26 -3.80 8.03
N PRO A 331 -10.40 -3.44 8.99
CA PRO A 331 -9.90 -2.08 9.09
C PRO A 331 -9.01 -1.70 7.90
N ILE A 332 -8.89 -0.39 7.65
CA ILE A 332 -8.25 0.16 6.46
C ILE A 332 -7.04 1.02 6.85
N LEU A 333 -5.94 0.83 6.14
CA LEU A 333 -4.77 1.69 6.18
C LEU A 333 -4.71 2.54 4.91
N ILE A 334 -4.67 3.86 5.05
CA ILE A 334 -4.48 4.76 3.92
C ILE A 334 -2.99 4.84 3.65
N CYS A 335 -2.55 4.14 2.61
CA CYS A 335 -1.14 3.81 2.41
C CYS A 335 -0.38 4.79 1.51
N ASP A 336 -1.07 5.69 0.81
CA ASP A 336 -0.42 6.76 0.03
C ASP A 336 -1.34 7.95 -0.20
N PHE A 337 -0.97 9.18 0.20
CA PHE A 337 -1.69 10.40 -0.18
C PHE A 337 -0.80 11.65 -0.04
N ALA A 338 -1.19 12.77 -0.65
CA ALA A 338 -0.49 14.05 -0.44
C ALA A 338 -1.39 15.26 -0.70
N MET A 339 -1.13 16.35 0.04
CA MET A 339 -1.64 17.69 -0.24
C MET A 339 -0.44 18.56 -0.61
N ASN A 340 -0.41 19.04 -1.85
CA ASN A 340 0.76 19.68 -2.43
C ASN A 340 0.46 21.09 -2.93
N PHE A 341 1.50 21.84 -3.22
CA PHE A 341 1.40 23.21 -3.74
C PHE A 341 2.54 23.48 -4.73
N PRO A 342 2.31 24.30 -5.78
CA PRO A 342 3.36 24.64 -6.72
C PRO A 342 4.43 25.52 -6.07
N THR A 343 5.67 25.38 -6.53
CA THR A 343 6.78 26.28 -6.17
C THR A 343 7.19 27.10 -7.41
N PRO A 344 7.99 28.16 -7.26
CA PRO A 344 8.55 28.87 -8.41
C PRO A 344 9.34 27.96 -9.36
N GLU A 345 10.03 26.94 -8.82
CA GLU A 345 10.78 25.95 -9.60
C GLU A 345 9.89 24.89 -10.23
N TYR A 346 8.80 24.51 -9.54
CA TYR A 346 7.88 23.45 -9.97
C TYR A 346 6.42 23.95 -9.96
N PRO A 347 5.95 24.56 -11.08
CA PRO A 347 4.59 25.10 -11.17
C PRO A 347 3.49 24.02 -11.29
N LYS A 348 3.87 22.74 -11.46
CA LYS A 348 2.94 21.61 -11.53
C LYS A 348 3.35 20.56 -10.51
N VAL A 349 2.39 20.12 -9.68
CA VAL A 349 2.58 19.08 -8.68
C VAL A 349 1.69 17.87 -8.98
N MET A 350 2.13 16.71 -8.49
CA MET A 350 1.32 15.50 -8.42
C MET A 350 0.27 15.65 -7.29
N TRP A 351 -0.79 14.84 -7.33
CA TRP A 351 -1.87 14.84 -6.34
C TRP A 351 -2.69 16.14 -6.29
N ALA A 352 -3.42 16.37 -5.19
CA ALA A 352 -4.18 17.59 -4.97
C ALA A 352 -3.21 18.79 -4.88
N SER A 353 -3.51 19.84 -5.65
CA SER A 353 -2.72 21.07 -5.72
C SER A 353 -3.48 22.24 -5.11
N PHE A 354 -2.84 22.94 -4.18
CA PHE A 354 -3.36 24.10 -3.47
C PHE A 354 -2.53 25.35 -3.83
N PRO A 355 -3.13 26.55 -3.76
CA PRO A 355 -2.47 27.77 -4.23
C PRO A 355 -1.23 28.16 -3.41
N THR A 356 -1.17 27.74 -2.14
CA THR A 356 -0.07 28.09 -1.22
C THR A 356 0.29 26.91 -0.32
N GLU A 357 1.48 26.98 0.28
CA GLU A 357 1.92 26.04 1.31
C GLU A 357 0.96 25.99 2.51
N ASP A 358 0.48 27.15 2.98
CA ASP A 358 -0.51 27.22 4.06
C ASP A 358 -1.85 26.56 3.67
N ALA A 359 -2.34 26.78 2.45
CA ALA A 359 -3.58 26.18 1.99
C ALA A 359 -3.47 24.64 1.87
N ALA A 360 -2.31 24.13 1.46
CA ALA A 360 -2.04 22.69 1.48
C ALA A 360 -2.02 22.12 2.90
N ALA A 361 -1.45 22.86 3.86
CA ALA A 361 -1.43 22.46 5.26
C ALA A 361 -2.84 22.49 5.90
N ASP A 362 -3.66 23.50 5.60
CA ASP A 362 -5.05 23.58 6.04
C ASP A 362 -5.89 22.42 5.49
N ALA A 363 -5.68 22.07 4.21
CA ALA A 363 -6.33 20.92 3.59
C ALA A 363 -5.89 19.59 4.22
N TYR A 364 -4.60 19.44 4.53
CA TYR A 364 -4.07 18.27 5.22
C TYR A 364 -4.70 18.09 6.60
N GLU A 365 -4.81 19.17 7.38
CA GLU A 365 -5.47 19.19 8.69
C GLU A 365 -6.92 18.74 8.60
N ALA A 366 -7.69 19.35 7.69
CA ALA A 366 -9.09 18.99 7.47
C ALA A 366 -9.23 17.51 7.06
N TRP A 367 -8.36 17.04 6.18
CA TRP A 367 -8.38 15.67 5.69
C TRP A 367 -8.07 14.65 6.79
N LEU A 368 -7.02 14.88 7.60
CA LEU A 368 -6.70 14.01 8.72
C LEU A 368 -7.80 14.01 9.78
N ARG A 369 -8.41 15.17 10.05
CA ARG A 369 -9.54 15.25 10.99
C ARG A 369 -10.68 14.32 10.55
N ASP A 370 -11.05 14.36 9.28
CA ASP A 370 -12.17 13.58 8.74
C ASP A 370 -11.82 12.09 8.59
N ALA A 371 -10.58 11.77 8.16
CA ALA A 371 -10.08 10.41 8.11
C ALA A 371 -10.09 9.75 9.50
N PHE A 372 -9.57 10.44 10.52
CA PHE A 372 -9.55 9.91 11.88
C PHE A 372 -10.86 10.10 12.65
N ALA A 373 -11.87 10.80 12.12
CA ALA A 373 -13.24 10.69 12.61
C ALA A 373 -13.87 9.32 12.22
N THR A 374 -13.23 8.59 11.30
CA THR A 374 -13.69 7.29 10.82
C THR A 374 -13.05 6.16 11.65
N PRO A 375 -13.85 5.32 12.35
CA PRO A 375 -13.33 4.41 13.39
C PRO A 375 -12.55 3.21 12.85
N TYR A 376 -12.71 2.86 11.58
CA TYR A 376 -12.01 1.72 10.96
C TYR A 376 -10.70 2.12 10.25
N ILE A 377 -10.31 3.40 10.28
CA ILE A 377 -9.03 3.86 9.72
C ILE A 377 -7.91 3.66 10.76
N LEU A 378 -6.91 2.86 10.39
CA LEU A 378 -5.74 2.52 11.23
C LEU A 378 -4.62 3.55 11.18
N GLY A 379 -4.58 4.35 10.12
CA GLY A 379 -3.45 5.23 9.86
C GLY A 379 -3.50 5.86 8.48
N VAL A 380 -2.57 6.79 8.27
CA VAL A 380 -2.43 7.57 7.05
C VAL A 380 -0.95 7.77 6.73
N HIS A 381 -0.54 7.43 5.51
CA HIS A 381 0.84 7.53 5.03
C HIS A 381 0.98 8.56 3.92
N ARG A 382 1.89 9.53 4.11
CA ARG A 382 2.12 10.66 3.19
C ARG A 382 3.17 10.36 2.12
N CYS A 383 2.86 10.69 0.88
CA CYS A 383 3.77 10.67 -0.26
C CYS A 383 4.49 12.01 -0.41
N THR A 384 5.81 12.14 -0.32
CA THR A 384 6.96 11.25 -0.02
C THR A 384 7.87 11.93 1.04
N TYR A 385 9.10 11.49 1.32
CA TYR A 385 10.03 12.27 2.17
C TYR A 385 10.77 13.38 1.41
N VAL A 386 11.57 13.05 0.38
CA VAL A 386 12.29 14.04 -0.46
C VAL A 386 11.52 14.33 -1.75
N ASP A 387 11.61 15.58 -2.23
CA ASP A 387 11.14 15.99 -3.57
C ASP A 387 11.62 15.03 -4.67
N GLN A 388 10.71 14.67 -5.58
CA GLN A 388 11.01 13.85 -6.74
C GLN A 388 10.55 14.58 -8.02
N PRO A 389 11.45 15.33 -8.68
CA PRO A 389 11.10 16.01 -9.93
C PRO A 389 10.95 15.00 -11.07
N LYS A 390 9.81 15.08 -11.77
CA LYS A 390 9.53 14.43 -13.05
C LYS A 390 8.86 15.46 -13.98
N ASN A 391 7.91 15.04 -14.81
CA ASN A 391 7.04 15.95 -15.57
C ASN A 391 6.13 16.82 -14.67
N VAL A 392 5.87 16.35 -13.45
CA VAL A 392 5.25 17.07 -12.34
C VAL A 392 6.06 16.80 -11.09
N LEU A 393 6.09 17.72 -10.14
CA LEU A 393 6.77 17.51 -8.87
C LEU A 393 5.94 16.56 -7.99
N LYS A 394 6.52 15.41 -7.66
CA LYS A 394 6.06 14.60 -6.54
C LYS A 394 6.71 15.17 -5.27
N GLN A 395 6.00 16.10 -4.64
CA GLN A 395 6.54 16.98 -3.60
C GLN A 395 6.86 16.20 -2.31
N GLY A 396 8.04 16.46 -1.73
CA GLY A 396 8.53 15.94 -0.47
C GLY A 396 8.08 16.77 0.74
N LEU A 397 8.50 16.35 1.93
CA LEU A 397 8.57 17.19 3.12
C LEU A 397 9.86 18.02 3.13
N VAL A 398 10.89 17.54 2.42
CA VAL A 398 12.15 18.25 2.19
C VAL A 398 12.46 18.38 0.70
N ARG A 399 13.13 19.46 0.36
CA ARG A 399 13.64 19.74 -1.00
C ARG A 399 14.86 18.86 -1.32
N LEU A 400 15.32 18.95 -2.57
CA LEU A 400 16.50 18.21 -3.04
C LEU A 400 17.82 18.60 -2.33
N ASP A 401 17.89 19.80 -1.75
CA ASP A 401 19.02 20.25 -0.91
C ASP A 401 18.86 19.86 0.57
N GLY A 402 17.75 19.20 0.92
CA GLY A 402 17.43 18.76 2.27
C GLY A 402 16.84 19.84 3.16
N THR A 403 16.53 21.03 2.62
CA THR A 403 15.79 22.04 3.37
C THR A 403 14.32 21.62 3.49
N PRO A 404 13.73 21.62 4.70
CA PRO A 404 12.32 21.31 4.87
C PRO A 404 11.43 22.41 4.28
N TYR A 405 10.23 22.03 3.87
CA TYR A 405 9.12 22.96 3.70
C TYR A 405 8.65 23.40 5.10
N GLU A 406 9.30 24.43 5.66
CA GLU A 406 9.20 24.84 7.07
C GLU A 406 7.77 25.04 7.56
N THR A 407 6.92 25.71 6.76
CA THR A 407 5.52 25.92 7.12
C THR A 407 4.78 24.58 7.15
N THR A 408 4.98 23.72 6.15
CA THR A 408 4.39 22.39 6.06
C THR A 408 4.74 21.55 7.27
N VAL A 409 6.03 21.35 7.56
CA VAL A 409 6.46 20.44 8.63
C VAL A 409 6.07 20.96 10.01
N ARG A 410 6.12 22.28 10.24
CA ARG A 410 5.64 22.92 11.47
C ARG A 410 4.13 22.73 11.65
N ARG A 411 3.32 22.97 10.61
CA ARG A 411 1.86 22.79 10.67
C ARG A 411 1.51 21.32 10.86
N TYR A 412 2.19 20.40 10.17
CA TYR A 412 1.95 18.96 10.34
C TYR A 412 2.26 18.51 11.77
N ALA A 413 3.37 18.98 12.37
CA ALA A 413 3.68 18.67 13.77
C ALA A 413 2.56 19.13 14.73
N GLN A 414 2.00 20.31 14.52
CA GLN A 414 0.87 20.83 15.32
C GLN A 414 -0.39 19.98 15.12
N VAL A 415 -0.72 19.64 13.87
CA VAL A 415 -1.88 18.82 13.52
C VAL A 415 -1.76 17.41 14.12
N HIS A 416 -0.60 16.77 14.00
CA HIS A 416 -0.35 15.45 14.56
C HIS A 416 -0.45 15.46 16.08
N ARG A 417 0.12 16.48 16.74
CA ARG A 417 0.00 16.65 18.18
C ARG A 417 -1.47 16.74 18.61
N ALA A 418 -2.26 17.62 18.01
CA ALA A 418 -3.68 17.78 18.33
C ALA A 418 -4.47 16.50 18.04
N LEU A 419 -4.12 15.79 16.96
CA LEU A 419 -4.71 14.51 16.61
C LEU A 419 -4.43 13.45 17.68
N TYR A 420 -3.18 13.30 18.12
CA TYR A 420 -2.78 12.36 19.17
C TYR A 420 -3.42 12.72 20.50
N GLU A 421 -3.45 14.01 20.87
CA GLU A 421 -4.11 14.47 22.09
C GLU A 421 -5.58 14.03 22.14
N ARG A 422 -6.29 14.19 21.01
CA ARG A 422 -7.68 13.75 20.87
C ARG A 422 -7.83 12.23 20.86
N LEU A 423 -7.07 11.51 20.03
CA LEU A 423 -7.23 10.06 19.83
C LEU A 423 -6.82 9.26 21.06
N TYR A 424 -5.76 9.69 21.75
CA TYR A 424 -5.21 8.99 22.90
C TYR A 424 -5.73 9.52 24.24
N GLY A 425 -6.61 10.52 24.23
CA GLY A 425 -7.16 11.14 25.45
C GLY A 425 -6.07 11.80 26.30
N TRP A 426 -5.01 12.33 25.67
CA TRP A 426 -3.96 13.02 26.39
C TRP A 426 -4.44 14.44 26.71
N ASN A 427 -4.65 14.72 28.00
CA ASN A 427 -4.94 16.09 28.44
C ASN A 427 -3.77 17.01 28.06
N SER A 428 -4.10 18.13 27.42
CA SER A 428 -3.22 19.28 27.27
C SER A 428 -2.96 19.83 28.66
N LYS A 429 -1.71 19.70 29.13
CA LYS A 429 -1.25 20.39 30.34
C LYS A 429 -0.93 21.84 30.01
#